data_AF-A0A0J9U3C9-F1
#
_entry.id   AF-A0A0J9U3C9-F1
#
_cell.length_a   1.000
_cell.length_b   1.000
_cell.length_c   1.000
_cell.angle_alpha   90.00
_cell.angle_beta   90.00
_cell.angle_gamma   90.00
#
_symmetry.space_group_name_H-M   'P 1'
#
loop_
_entity.id
_entity.type
_entity.pdbx_description
1 polymer ?
#
loop_
_entity_poly.entity_id
_entity_poly.type
_entity_poly.pdbx_seq_one_letter_code
_entity_poly.pdbx_strand_id
1 'polypeptide(L)'
;MPFPSDEFYNKLDKELQGTLVYKGFCHTIGSLTSNRKYMELCYKVVRFLTVNEYENNKKISCNHCKLLNYWIFDQIKSINREYETNINVAYGHISTVMSKIMNLYYGKNKSQCTLDTYVPYDNYWEARKEFYEYCLDYEEIKAKKDLTDTECEKYRDYPKTKKHLLANLEQILSGNNFKTCENSNGEKLGCDTNVILGELSKMYDTSEARKDLTDKSSKLFLGLSKKDTATAASAIGVSLLGLTLFKVK
;
A
#
# COMPACT_ATOMS: atom_id res chain seq x y z
N MET A 1 -9.16 19.83 4.77
CA MET A 1 -9.38 18.64 5.64
C MET A 1 -8.68 17.45 5.02
N PRO A 2 -7.81 16.73 5.77
CA PRO A 2 -7.21 15.47 5.32
C PRO A 2 -8.29 14.39 5.19
N PHE A 3 -8.05 13.37 4.37
CA PHE A 3 -8.91 12.18 4.34
C PHE A 3 -8.65 11.29 5.58
N PRO A 4 -9.61 10.45 6.01
CA PRO A 4 -9.42 9.48 7.07
C PRO A 4 -8.17 8.59 6.90
N SER A 5 -7.85 8.19 5.68
CA SER A 5 -6.62 7.45 5.35
C SER A 5 -5.35 8.28 5.55
N ASP A 6 -5.38 9.58 5.19
CA ASP A 6 -4.27 10.50 5.48
C ASP A 6 -4.07 10.64 7.00
N GLU A 7 -5.15 10.77 7.77
CA GLU A 7 -5.09 10.83 9.23
C GLU A 7 -4.52 9.54 9.83
N PHE A 8 -4.89 8.38 9.29
CA PHE A 8 -4.34 7.09 9.67
C PHE A 8 -2.82 7.04 9.44
N TYR A 9 -2.33 7.45 8.27
CA TYR A 9 -0.90 7.46 7.97
C TYR A 9 -0.14 8.50 8.81
N ASN A 10 -0.73 9.68 9.05
CA ASN A 10 -0.14 10.68 9.94
C ASN A 10 0.09 10.14 11.36
N LYS A 11 -0.80 9.27 11.87
CA LYS A 11 -0.60 8.61 13.17
C LYS A 11 0.59 7.65 13.16
N LEU A 12 0.80 6.94 12.06
CA LEU A 12 1.93 6.02 11.85
C LEU A 12 3.26 6.76 11.69
N ASP A 13 3.25 7.89 10.97
CA ASP A 13 4.45 8.66 10.66
C ASP A 13 4.88 9.65 11.73
N LYS A 14 4.03 9.88 12.73
CA LYS A 14 4.35 10.76 13.87
C LYS A 14 5.66 10.34 14.54
N GLU A 15 6.50 11.35 14.77
CA GLU A 15 7.85 11.20 15.31
C GLU A 15 7.88 10.44 16.64
N LEU A 16 8.95 9.66 16.81
CA LEU A 16 9.19 8.87 18.00
C LEU A 16 9.71 9.78 19.11
N GLN A 17 8.92 9.92 20.18
CA GLN A 17 9.44 10.42 21.44
C GLN A 17 10.06 9.25 22.21
N GLY A 18 11.24 9.43 22.77
CA GLY A 18 12.01 8.35 23.39
C GLY A 18 11.23 7.65 24.50
N THR A 19 10.87 6.38 24.31
CA THR A 19 10.27 5.55 25.36
C THR A 19 11.06 4.25 25.54
N LEU A 20 11.15 3.77 26.78
CA LEU A 20 11.77 2.48 27.12
C LEU A 20 10.93 1.29 26.61
N VAL A 21 9.61 1.48 26.47
CA VAL A 21 8.67 0.45 25.99
C VAL A 21 9.09 -0.07 24.62
N TYR A 22 9.48 0.82 23.70
CA TYR A 22 9.84 0.42 22.33
C TYR A 22 11.07 -0.50 22.29
N LYS A 23 12.05 -0.25 23.18
CA LYS A 23 13.28 -1.05 23.29
C LYS A 23 13.01 -2.47 23.81
N GLY A 24 11.94 -2.69 24.58
CA GLY A 24 11.58 -4.02 25.10
C GLY A 24 10.96 -4.96 24.04
N PHE A 25 10.58 -4.40 22.88
CA PHE A 25 9.98 -5.15 21.78
C PHE A 25 10.93 -5.27 20.58
N CYS A 26 11.57 -4.17 20.20
CA CYS A 26 12.40 -4.12 19.01
C CYS A 26 13.85 -4.45 19.33
N HIS A 27 14.44 -5.33 18.52
CA HIS A 27 15.83 -5.74 18.63
C HIS A 27 16.52 -5.65 17.26
N THR A 28 17.83 -5.46 17.26
CA THR A 28 18.63 -5.42 16.03
C THR A 28 18.66 -6.79 15.35
N ILE A 29 18.62 -6.80 14.02
CA ILE A 29 18.61 -8.03 13.23
C ILE A 29 19.91 -8.08 12.43
N GLY A 30 20.81 -8.99 12.81
CA GLY A 30 22.17 -9.02 12.29
C GLY A 30 22.29 -9.12 10.76
N SER A 31 21.33 -9.76 10.10
CA SER A 31 21.30 -9.94 8.65
C SER A 31 20.78 -8.72 7.86
N LEU A 32 20.27 -7.68 8.52
CA LEU A 32 19.64 -6.55 7.85
C LEU A 32 20.58 -5.33 7.79
N THR A 33 21.01 -4.95 6.58
CA THR A 33 21.72 -3.69 6.35
C THR A 33 20.78 -2.50 6.61
N SER A 34 21.28 -1.48 7.32
CA SER A 34 20.50 -0.36 7.90
C SER A 34 19.65 -0.70 9.14
N ASN A 35 20.28 -1.34 10.15
CA ASN A 35 19.70 -1.58 11.48
C ASN A 35 18.88 -0.38 12.02
N ARG A 36 19.35 0.85 11.84
CA ARG A 36 18.66 2.05 12.34
C ARG A 36 17.26 2.24 11.74
N LYS A 37 17.10 2.14 10.41
CA LYS A 37 15.80 2.35 9.75
C LYS A 37 14.78 1.27 10.15
N TYR A 38 15.25 0.04 10.32
CA TYR A 38 14.40 -1.04 10.81
C TYR A 38 13.97 -0.87 12.24
N MET A 39 14.89 -0.43 13.11
CA MET A 39 14.55 -0.11 14.49
C MET A 39 13.53 1.03 14.54
N GLU A 40 13.70 2.07 13.72
CA GLU A 40 12.74 3.18 13.60
C GLU A 40 11.35 2.68 13.14
N LEU A 41 11.28 1.83 12.10
CA LEU A 41 10.03 1.21 11.67
C LEU A 41 9.39 0.37 12.78
N CYS A 42 10.16 -0.50 13.42
CA CYS A 42 9.68 -1.34 14.51
C CYS A 42 9.12 -0.47 15.65
N TYR A 43 9.83 0.60 16.04
CA TYR A 43 9.37 1.54 17.05
C TYR A 43 8.07 2.25 16.65
N LYS A 44 7.92 2.66 15.39
CA LYS A 44 6.66 3.23 14.87
C LYS A 44 5.50 2.25 15.01
N VAL A 45 5.72 0.98 14.64
CA VAL A 45 4.70 -0.09 14.77
C VAL A 45 4.34 -0.31 16.24
N VAL A 46 5.33 -0.45 17.14
CA VAL A 46 5.08 -0.63 18.57
C VAL A 46 4.26 0.55 19.10
N ARG A 47 4.69 1.78 18.82
CA ARG A 47 4.02 3.00 19.25
C ARG A 47 2.57 3.03 18.78
N PHE A 48 2.33 2.82 17.48
CA PHE A 48 0.98 2.84 16.93
C PHE A 48 0.08 1.85 17.65
N LEU A 49 0.54 0.61 17.84
CA LEU A 49 -0.23 -0.43 18.50
C LEU A 49 -0.47 -0.14 19.98
N THR A 50 0.52 0.38 20.73
CA THR A 50 0.33 0.70 22.16
C THR A 50 -0.57 1.92 22.36
N VAL A 51 -0.44 2.95 21.52
CA VAL A 51 -1.29 4.15 21.60
C VAL A 51 -2.72 3.80 21.20
N ASN A 52 -2.90 3.07 20.10
CA ASN A 52 -4.22 2.64 19.66
C ASN A 52 -4.92 1.78 20.72
N GLU A 53 -4.17 0.91 21.41
CA GLU A 53 -4.73 0.06 22.46
C GLU A 53 -5.39 0.90 23.56
N TYR A 54 -4.66 1.90 24.05
CA TYR A 54 -5.12 2.83 25.06
C TYR A 54 -6.31 3.68 24.58
N GLU A 55 -6.19 4.27 23.39
CA GLU A 55 -7.18 5.22 22.87
C GLU A 55 -8.47 4.55 22.37
N ASN A 56 -8.40 3.29 21.91
CA ASN A 56 -9.51 2.61 21.23
C ASN A 56 -10.00 1.37 21.99
N ASN A 57 -9.78 1.31 23.31
CA ASN A 57 -10.25 0.23 24.18
C ASN A 57 -9.89 -1.17 23.65
N LYS A 58 -8.61 -1.34 23.28
CA LYS A 58 -8.08 -2.62 22.77
C LYS A 58 -8.77 -3.11 21.49
N LYS A 59 -9.12 -2.19 20.58
CA LYS A 59 -9.72 -2.54 19.28
C LYS A 59 -8.94 -1.92 18.13
N ILE A 60 -8.78 -2.68 17.05
CA ILE A 60 -8.31 -2.19 15.75
C ILE A 60 -9.32 -2.66 14.72
N SER A 61 -9.87 -1.72 13.95
CA SER A 61 -10.80 -2.06 12.88
C SER A 61 -10.12 -2.88 11.78
N CYS A 62 -10.90 -3.66 11.05
CA CYS A 62 -10.41 -4.40 9.89
C CYS A 62 -9.60 -3.52 8.91
N ASN A 63 -10.19 -2.38 8.49
CA ASN A 63 -9.56 -1.48 7.52
C ASN A 63 -8.22 -0.96 8.03
N HIS A 64 -8.17 -0.49 9.29
CA HIS A 64 -6.92 -0.02 9.90
C HIS A 64 -5.86 -1.13 9.98
N CYS A 65 -6.27 -2.36 10.28
CA CYS A 65 -5.34 -3.47 10.30
C CYS A 65 -4.78 -3.79 8.91
N LYS A 66 -5.62 -3.78 7.87
CA LYS A 66 -5.19 -4.01 6.48
C LYS A 66 -4.28 -2.89 5.98
N LEU A 67 -4.60 -1.63 6.26
CA LEU A 67 -3.73 -0.51 5.92
C LEU A 67 -2.41 -0.54 6.67
N LEU A 68 -2.40 -0.94 7.95
CA LEU A 68 -1.17 -1.14 8.72
C LEU A 68 -0.26 -2.18 8.06
N ASN A 69 -0.84 -3.29 7.60
CA ASN A 69 -0.13 -4.36 6.89
C ASN A 69 0.57 -3.84 5.63
N TYR A 70 -0.18 -3.18 4.74
CA TYR A 70 0.38 -2.64 3.50
C TYR A 70 1.39 -1.52 3.76
N TRP A 71 1.16 -0.66 4.75
CA TRP A 71 2.12 0.37 5.14
C TRP A 71 3.43 -0.23 5.65
N ILE A 72 3.38 -1.24 6.53
CA ILE A 72 4.59 -1.94 7.00
C ILE A 72 5.37 -2.54 5.82
N PHE A 73 4.68 -3.20 4.90
CA PHE A 73 5.31 -3.78 3.73
C PHE A 73 5.99 -2.74 2.83
N ASP A 74 5.30 -1.64 2.56
CA ASP A 74 5.80 -0.51 1.77
C ASP A 74 7.07 0.11 2.40
N GLN A 75 7.08 0.31 3.73
CA GLN A 75 8.25 0.77 4.46
C GLN A 75 9.42 -0.24 4.37
N ILE A 76 9.16 -1.54 4.51
CA ILE A 76 10.19 -2.59 4.39
C ILE A 76 10.76 -2.61 2.97
N LYS A 77 9.94 -2.50 1.92
CA LYS A 77 10.41 -2.40 0.53
C LYS A 77 11.30 -1.17 0.32
N SER A 78 10.89 -0.02 0.85
CA SER A 78 11.66 1.21 0.78
C SER A 78 13.04 1.09 1.45
N ILE A 79 13.12 0.37 2.58
CA ILE A 79 14.38 0.11 3.29
C ILE A 79 15.28 -0.86 2.50
N ASN A 80 14.72 -1.90 1.88
CA ASN A 80 15.48 -3.00 1.28
C ASN A 80 15.75 -2.92 -0.22
N ARG A 81 15.07 -2.02 -0.94
CA ARG A 81 15.07 -2.05 -2.41
C ARG A 81 14.73 -3.46 -2.92
N GLU A 82 15.56 -4.05 -3.77
CA GLU A 82 15.29 -5.31 -4.49
C GLU A 82 15.71 -6.59 -3.75
N TYR A 83 16.24 -6.51 -2.51
CA TYR A 83 16.69 -7.70 -1.78
C TYR A 83 15.54 -8.43 -1.08
N GLU A 84 14.87 -9.32 -1.81
CA GLU A 84 13.72 -10.11 -1.34
C GLU A 84 13.99 -10.89 -0.03
N THR A 85 15.19 -11.43 0.13
CA THR A 85 15.59 -12.14 1.36
C THR A 85 15.50 -11.24 2.59
N ASN A 86 15.90 -9.98 2.48
CA ASN A 86 15.85 -9.03 3.58
C ASN A 86 14.41 -8.58 3.87
N ILE A 87 13.57 -8.47 2.84
CA ILE A 87 12.13 -8.18 2.99
C ILE A 87 11.48 -9.25 3.86
N ASN A 88 11.67 -10.53 3.53
CA ASN A 88 11.05 -11.64 4.26
C ASN A 88 11.52 -11.71 5.73
N VAL A 89 12.83 -11.52 5.98
CA VAL A 89 13.38 -11.49 7.34
C VAL A 89 12.80 -10.34 8.16
N ALA A 90 12.75 -9.13 7.59
CA ALA A 90 12.21 -7.96 8.28
C ALA A 90 10.71 -8.11 8.58
N TYR A 91 9.96 -8.61 7.59
CA TYR A 91 8.52 -8.84 7.71
C TYR A 91 8.22 -9.88 8.81
N GLY A 92 8.98 -10.98 8.85
CA GLY A 92 8.86 -12.00 9.89
C GLY A 92 9.17 -11.48 11.30
N HIS A 93 10.18 -10.64 11.45
CA HIS A 93 10.49 -10.02 12.74
C HIS A 93 9.37 -9.06 13.19
N ILE A 94 8.90 -8.17 12.32
CA ILE A 94 7.80 -7.25 12.66
C ILE A 94 6.52 -8.04 12.99
N SER A 95 6.23 -9.13 12.27
CA SER A 95 5.12 -10.04 12.60
C SER A 95 5.22 -10.60 14.02
N THR A 96 6.42 -11.00 14.44
CA THR A 96 6.68 -11.49 15.82
C THR A 96 6.43 -10.38 16.85
N VAL A 97 6.90 -9.17 16.58
CA VAL A 97 6.70 -8.00 17.46
C VAL A 97 5.21 -7.67 17.60
N MET A 98 4.48 -7.57 16.48
CA MET A 98 3.04 -7.31 16.48
C MET A 98 2.29 -8.37 17.27
N SER A 99 2.60 -9.65 17.04
CA SER A 99 1.97 -10.78 17.76
C SER A 99 2.20 -10.70 19.27
N LYS A 100 3.40 -10.34 19.71
CA LYS A 100 3.72 -10.15 21.13
C LYS A 100 2.89 -9.01 21.75
N ILE A 101 2.75 -7.89 21.05
CA ILE A 101 1.96 -6.74 21.52
C ILE A 101 0.46 -7.08 21.57
N MET A 102 -0.07 -7.74 20.54
CA MET A 102 -1.46 -8.20 20.52
C MET A 102 -1.77 -9.09 21.73
N ASN A 103 -0.89 -10.06 22.01
CA ASN A 103 -1.04 -10.96 23.15
C ASN A 103 -0.98 -10.23 24.51
N LEU A 104 -0.10 -9.25 24.66
CA LEU A 104 0.10 -8.55 25.93
C LEU A 104 -0.98 -7.51 26.22
N TYR A 105 -1.38 -6.72 25.22
CA TYR A 105 -2.22 -5.54 25.44
C TYR A 105 -3.67 -5.71 24.96
N TYR A 106 -3.90 -6.43 23.87
CA TYR A 106 -5.23 -6.54 23.26
C TYR A 106 -6.05 -7.72 23.81
N GLY A 107 -5.38 -8.79 24.26
CA GLY A 107 -6.01 -9.97 24.85
C GLY A 107 -6.48 -11.01 23.82
N LYS A 108 -6.51 -12.29 24.21
CA LYS A 108 -6.66 -13.44 23.29
C LYS A 108 -7.98 -13.49 22.48
N ASN A 109 -9.04 -12.88 22.99
CA ASN A 109 -10.40 -12.99 22.44
C ASN A 109 -10.86 -11.77 21.64
N LYS A 110 -10.04 -10.70 21.55
CA LYS A 110 -10.35 -9.49 20.80
C LYS A 110 -9.64 -9.51 19.44
N SER A 111 -10.21 -8.81 18.45
CA SER A 111 -9.73 -8.70 17.07
C SER A 111 -8.20 -8.83 16.94
N GLN A 112 -7.74 -9.93 16.34
CA GLN A 112 -6.32 -10.19 16.16
C GLN A 112 -5.84 -9.45 14.91
N CYS A 113 -5.33 -8.23 15.09
CA CYS A 113 -4.64 -7.55 14.00
C CYS A 113 -3.22 -8.13 13.88
N THR A 114 -3.06 -9.10 12.99
CA THR A 114 -1.77 -9.73 12.71
C THR A 114 -1.24 -9.31 11.35
N LEU A 115 0.07 -9.48 11.19
CA LEU A 115 0.72 -9.25 9.91
C LEU A 115 0.36 -10.40 8.95
N ASP A 116 -0.23 -10.08 7.80
CA ASP A 116 -0.69 -10.99 6.76
C ASP A 116 0.54 -11.46 5.97
N THR A 117 0.87 -12.73 6.13
CA THR A 117 2.07 -13.37 5.54
C THR A 117 2.02 -13.47 4.03
N TYR A 118 0.87 -13.19 3.40
CA TYR A 118 0.71 -13.24 1.95
C TYR A 118 1.05 -11.90 1.27
N VAL A 119 1.08 -10.78 2.01
CA VAL A 119 1.34 -9.45 1.43
C VAL A 119 2.68 -9.38 0.67
N PRO A 120 3.80 -9.96 1.18
CA PRO A 120 5.06 -9.96 0.43
C PRO A 120 5.02 -10.65 -0.94
N TYR A 121 4.05 -11.54 -1.15
CA TYR A 121 3.91 -12.35 -2.36
C TYR A 121 2.73 -11.89 -3.24
N ASP A 122 2.01 -10.85 -2.84
CA ASP A 122 0.84 -10.35 -3.56
C ASP A 122 1.25 -9.31 -4.60
N ASN A 123 1.22 -9.70 -5.88
CA ASN A 123 1.53 -8.79 -7.00
C ASN A 123 0.57 -7.59 -7.08
N TYR A 124 -0.59 -7.64 -6.42
CA TYR A 124 -1.60 -6.59 -6.44
C TYR A 124 -1.70 -5.83 -5.11
N TRP A 125 -0.70 -5.92 -4.23
CA TRP A 125 -0.74 -5.32 -2.89
C TRP A 125 -0.98 -3.80 -2.93
N GLU A 126 -0.42 -3.06 -3.90
CA GLU A 126 -0.63 -1.60 -4.05
C GLU A 126 -2.09 -1.28 -4.38
N ALA A 127 -2.66 -2.06 -5.29
CA ALA A 127 -4.04 -1.90 -5.72
C ALA A 127 -5.02 -2.26 -4.58
N ARG A 128 -4.68 -3.28 -3.76
CA ARG A 128 -5.44 -3.59 -2.54
C ARG A 128 -5.27 -2.51 -1.47
N LYS A 129 -4.08 -1.96 -1.27
CA LYS A 129 -3.83 -0.83 -0.35
C LYS A 129 -4.75 0.34 -0.73
N GLU A 130 -4.73 0.75 -1.99
CA GLU A 130 -5.60 1.82 -2.51
C GLU A 130 -7.10 1.52 -2.33
N PHE A 131 -7.52 0.26 -2.46
CA PHE A 131 -8.90 -0.14 -2.16
C PHE A 131 -9.26 0.08 -0.69
N TYR A 132 -8.42 -0.34 0.26
CA TYR A 132 -8.70 -0.13 1.68
C TYR A 132 -8.65 1.35 2.08
N GLU A 133 -7.82 2.17 1.41
CA GLU A 133 -7.84 3.63 1.56
C GLU A 133 -9.16 4.20 1.08
N TYR A 134 -9.60 3.82 -0.12
CA TYR A 134 -10.88 4.25 -0.67
C TYR A 134 -12.04 3.86 0.25
N CYS A 135 -12.01 2.65 0.80
CA CYS A 135 -13.00 2.19 1.76
C CYS A 135 -13.02 2.99 3.07
N LEU A 136 -11.86 3.43 3.55
CA LEU A 136 -11.79 4.26 4.76
C LEU A 136 -12.30 5.69 4.51
N ASP A 137 -12.12 6.18 3.28
CA ASP A 137 -12.48 7.55 2.88
C ASP A 137 -13.88 7.66 2.26
N TYR A 138 -14.54 6.52 2.01
CA TYR A 138 -15.74 6.42 1.19
C TYR A 138 -16.88 7.32 1.67
N GLU A 139 -17.17 7.33 2.97
CA GLU A 139 -18.27 8.15 3.51
C GLU A 139 -18.02 9.65 3.33
N GLU A 140 -16.77 10.10 3.48
CA GLU A 140 -16.44 11.50 3.25
C GLU A 140 -16.53 11.86 1.76
N ILE A 141 -16.07 10.97 0.89
CA ILE A 141 -16.17 11.13 -0.57
C ILE A 141 -17.63 11.20 -0.98
N LYS A 142 -18.46 10.24 -0.55
CA LYS A 142 -19.87 10.15 -0.88
C LYS A 142 -20.64 11.40 -0.45
N ALA A 143 -20.33 11.95 0.72
CA ALA A 143 -21.00 13.15 1.22
C ALA A 143 -20.66 14.43 0.43
N LYS A 144 -19.49 14.49 -0.22
CA LYS A 144 -18.94 15.74 -0.78
C LYS A 144 -18.73 15.73 -2.30
N LYS A 145 -18.67 14.56 -2.94
CA LYS A 145 -18.33 14.44 -4.38
C LYS A 145 -19.31 15.12 -5.34
N ASP A 146 -20.57 15.26 -4.93
CA ASP A 146 -21.64 15.84 -5.75
C ASP A 146 -21.86 17.35 -5.45
N LEU A 147 -21.06 17.93 -4.54
CA LEU A 147 -21.09 19.35 -4.24
C LEU A 147 -20.31 20.16 -5.29
N THR A 148 -20.76 21.38 -5.57
CA THR A 148 -20.22 22.24 -6.63
C THR A 148 -19.07 23.15 -6.17
N ASP A 149 -18.80 23.20 -4.86
CA ASP A 149 -17.74 24.06 -4.31
C ASP A 149 -16.36 23.61 -4.80
N THR A 150 -15.48 24.55 -5.10
CA THR A 150 -14.11 24.27 -5.59
C THR A 150 -13.30 23.43 -4.59
N GLU A 151 -13.55 23.58 -3.28
CA GLU A 151 -12.90 22.75 -2.26
C GLU A 151 -13.32 21.27 -2.33
N CYS A 152 -14.46 20.98 -2.97
CA CYS A 152 -15.01 19.64 -3.11
C CYS A 152 -14.47 18.86 -4.32
N GLU A 153 -13.74 19.54 -5.23
CA GLU A 153 -13.19 18.92 -6.45
C GLU A 153 -12.30 17.72 -6.12
N LYS A 154 -11.52 17.79 -5.04
CA LYS A 154 -10.67 16.69 -4.59
C LYS A 154 -11.45 15.41 -4.26
N TYR A 155 -12.70 15.50 -3.81
CA TYR A 155 -13.54 14.32 -3.51
C TYR A 155 -14.09 13.72 -4.80
N ARG A 156 -14.47 14.56 -5.77
CA ARG A 156 -14.92 14.14 -7.10
C ARG A 156 -13.80 13.45 -7.88
N ASP A 157 -12.57 13.96 -7.77
CA ASP A 157 -11.41 13.40 -8.45
C ASP A 157 -10.69 12.30 -7.66
N TYR A 158 -11.05 12.09 -6.39
CA TYR A 158 -10.43 11.09 -5.52
C TYR A 158 -10.33 9.70 -6.15
N PRO A 159 -11.38 9.14 -6.80
CA PRO A 159 -11.28 7.81 -7.43
C PRO A 159 -10.17 7.74 -8.48
N LYS A 160 -9.95 8.82 -9.25
CA LYS A 160 -8.91 8.90 -10.31
C LYS A 160 -7.50 8.87 -9.74
N THR A 161 -7.34 9.21 -8.46
CA THR A 161 -6.04 9.16 -7.78
C THR A 161 -5.59 7.73 -7.48
N LYS A 162 -6.53 6.78 -7.42
CA LYS A 162 -6.28 5.36 -7.10
C LYS A 162 -5.88 4.57 -8.36
N LYS A 163 -4.69 4.87 -8.86
CA LYS A 163 -4.22 4.42 -10.18
C LYS A 163 -3.94 2.92 -10.20
N HIS A 164 -3.39 2.35 -9.14
CA HIS A 164 -3.10 0.92 -9.07
C HIS A 164 -4.39 0.11 -8.97
N LEU A 165 -5.37 0.58 -8.21
CA LEU A 165 -6.70 0.01 -8.08
C LEU A 165 -7.43 0.02 -9.42
N LEU A 166 -7.49 1.17 -10.10
CA LEU A 166 -8.15 1.27 -11.40
C LEU A 166 -7.45 0.40 -12.47
N ALA A 167 -6.12 0.34 -12.48
CA ALA A 167 -5.37 -0.45 -13.45
C ALA A 167 -5.52 -1.96 -13.25
N ASN A 168 -5.83 -2.42 -12.04
CA ASN A 168 -5.94 -3.84 -11.69
C ASN A 168 -7.35 -4.22 -11.20
N LEU A 169 -8.36 -3.43 -11.58
CA LEU A 169 -9.73 -3.59 -11.05
C LEU A 169 -10.28 -4.99 -11.39
N GLU A 170 -10.10 -5.47 -12.61
CA GLU A 170 -10.54 -6.80 -13.05
C GLU A 170 -9.88 -7.94 -12.26
N GLN A 171 -8.56 -7.85 -12.01
CA GLN A 171 -7.82 -8.85 -11.24
C GLN A 171 -8.23 -8.84 -9.77
N ILE A 172 -8.46 -7.65 -9.23
CA ILE A 172 -8.99 -7.47 -7.88
C ILE A 172 -10.39 -8.07 -7.75
N LEU A 173 -11.26 -7.84 -8.74
CA LEU A 173 -12.62 -8.37 -8.80
C LEU A 173 -12.65 -9.90 -8.92
N SER A 174 -11.86 -10.45 -9.83
CA SER A 174 -11.83 -11.89 -10.14
C SER A 174 -11.17 -12.70 -9.02
N GLY A 175 -10.30 -12.06 -8.22
CA GLY A 175 -9.54 -12.74 -7.19
C GLY A 175 -10.35 -13.15 -5.96
N ASN A 176 -11.58 -12.66 -5.75
CA ASN A 176 -12.47 -12.92 -4.58
C ASN A 176 -11.79 -12.86 -3.19
N ASN A 177 -10.57 -12.32 -3.10
CA ASN A 177 -9.68 -12.41 -1.95
C ASN A 177 -9.48 -11.05 -1.29
N PHE A 178 -10.48 -10.18 -1.31
CA PHE A 178 -10.62 -9.26 -0.18
C PHE A 178 -10.93 -10.14 1.00
N LYS A 179 -9.89 -10.72 1.63
CA LYS A 179 -10.04 -11.53 2.83
C LYS A 179 -10.94 -10.72 3.75
N THR A 180 -12.18 -11.14 3.85
CA THR A 180 -13.12 -10.63 4.82
C THR A 180 -12.37 -10.68 6.13
N CYS A 181 -12.24 -9.54 6.81
CA CYS A 181 -11.66 -9.59 8.14
C CYS A 181 -12.66 -10.34 9.00
N GLU A 182 -12.45 -11.64 9.16
CA GLU A 182 -13.07 -12.43 10.19
C GLU A 182 -12.37 -12.05 11.50
N ASN A 183 -12.58 -10.83 11.97
CA ASN A 183 -12.28 -10.58 13.37
C ASN A 183 -13.37 -11.27 14.20
N SER A 184 -12.98 -11.78 15.38
CA SER A 184 -13.84 -12.54 16.29
C SER A 184 -15.09 -11.78 16.78
N ASN A 185 -15.22 -10.49 16.43
CA ASN A 185 -16.30 -9.60 16.82
C ASN A 185 -17.32 -9.35 15.68
N GLY A 186 -17.11 -9.89 14.49
CA GLY A 186 -18.01 -9.71 13.35
C GLY A 186 -18.06 -8.28 12.80
N GLU A 187 -16.99 -7.48 12.97
CA GLU A 187 -16.93 -6.16 12.35
C GLU A 187 -16.81 -6.32 10.84
N LYS A 188 -17.76 -5.73 10.13
CA LYS A 188 -17.70 -5.61 8.68
C LYS A 188 -16.63 -4.58 8.29
N LEU A 189 -16.16 -4.70 7.06
CA LEU A 189 -15.40 -3.65 6.39
C LEU A 189 -16.16 -2.32 6.57
N GLY A 190 -15.44 -1.20 6.74
CA GLY A 190 -16.06 0.13 6.91
C GLY A 190 -16.84 0.62 5.67
N CYS A 191 -16.96 -0.21 4.65
CA CYS A 191 -17.57 0.07 3.35
C CYS A 191 -18.26 -1.20 2.83
N ASP A 192 -19.26 -1.03 1.96
CA ASP A 192 -19.78 -2.12 1.15
C ASP A 192 -18.93 -2.28 -0.11
N THR A 193 -18.14 -3.36 -0.14
CA THR A 193 -17.25 -3.68 -1.26
C THR A 193 -17.99 -3.72 -2.59
N ASN A 194 -19.20 -4.27 -2.64
CA ASN A 194 -19.96 -4.38 -3.90
C ASN A 194 -20.40 -3.00 -4.41
N VAL A 195 -20.77 -2.10 -3.50
CA VAL A 195 -21.14 -0.72 -3.85
C VAL A 195 -19.93 0.03 -4.42
N ILE A 196 -18.81 0.00 -3.71
CA ILE A 196 -17.58 0.69 -4.15
C ILE A 196 -17.11 0.16 -5.50
N LEU A 197 -17.08 -1.16 -5.65
CA LEU A 197 -16.65 -1.78 -6.89
C LEU A 197 -17.59 -1.43 -8.04
N GLY A 198 -18.92 -1.41 -7.81
CA GLY A 198 -19.88 -0.97 -8.82
C GLY A 198 -19.70 0.48 -9.26
N GLU A 199 -19.34 1.38 -8.33
CA GLU A 199 -18.99 2.77 -8.65
C GLU A 199 -17.69 2.86 -9.46
N LEU A 200 -16.65 2.15 -9.03
CA LEU A 200 -15.35 2.13 -9.71
C LEU A 200 -15.43 1.52 -11.11
N SER A 201 -16.20 0.45 -11.29
CA SER A 201 -16.46 -0.15 -12.61
C SER A 201 -17.14 0.84 -13.56
N LYS A 202 -18.17 1.56 -13.10
CA LYS A 202 -18.82 2.60 -13.92
C LYS A 202 -17.84 3.71 -14.31
N MET A 203 -16.98 4.15 -13.40
CA MET A 203 -15.95 5.15 -13.71
C MET A 203 -14.91 4.62 -14.70
N TYR A 204 -14.52 3.35 -14.56
CA TYR A 204 -13.58 2.70 -15.47
C TYR A 204 -14.16 2.58 -16.90
N ASP A 205 -15.44 2.19 -17.00
CA ASP A 205 -16.13 2.03 -18.28
C ASP A 205 -16.42 3.37 -18.98
N THR A 206 -16.64 4.45 -18.21
CA THR A 206 -17.02 5.78 -18.73
C THR A 206 -15.84 6.72 -18.99
N SER A 207 -14.66 6.43 -18.45
CA SER A 207 -13.51 7.34 -18.57
C SER A 207 -12.66 7.06 -19.82
N GLU A 208 -12.16 8.14 -20.42
CA GLU A 208 -11.00 8.13 -21.34
C GLU A 208 -9.72 7.56 -20.70
N ALA A 209 -9.76 7.08 -19.44
CA ALA A 209 -8.66 6.41 -18.77
C ALA A 209 -8.19 5.15 -19.50
N ARG A 210 -9.02 4.52 -20.35
CA ARG A 210 -8.52 3.49 -21.29
C ARG A 210 -7.39 4.00 -22.19
N LYS A 211 -7.39 5.27 -22.62
CA LYS A 211 -6.36 5.84 -23.50
C LYS A 211 -5.08 6.26 -22.75
N ASP A 212 -5.22 6.80 -21.53
CA ASP A 212 -4.07 7.21 -20.70
C ASP A 212 -3.42 6.04 -19.93
N LEU A 213 -4.22 5.07 -19.46
CA LEU A 213 -3.72 3.88 -18.77
C LEU A 213 -3.11 2.88 -19.75
N THR A 214 -3.56 2.76 -20.99
CA THR A 214 -2.89 1.85 -21.95
C THR A 214 -1.48 2.33 -22.28
N ASP A 215 -1.23 3.63 -22.40
CA ASP A 215 0.14 4.15 -22.62
C ASP A 215 1.02 4.01 -21.35
N LYS A 216 0.46 4.24 -20.15
CA LYS A 216 1.22 4.17 -18.89
C LYS A 216 1.39 2.75 -18.33
N SER A 217 0.38 1.90 -18.43
CA SER A 217 0.41 0.48 -18.07
C SER A 217 1.38 -0.26 -18.99
N SER A 218 1.33 -0.03 -20.31
CA SER A 218 2.32 -0.60 -21.24
C SER A 218 3.75 -0.21 -20.88
N LYS A 219 3.99 1.03 -20.41
CA LYS A 219 5.31 1.48 -19.94
C LYS A 219 5.73 0.84 -18.61
N LEU A 220 4.78 0.59 -17.70
CA LEU A 220 5.03 -0.08 -16.42
C LEU A 220 5.33 -1.57 -16.61
N PHE A 221 4.57 -2.25 -17.48
CA PHE A 221 4.80 -3.64 -17.87
C PHE A 221 6.15 -3.84 -18.61
N LEU A 222 6.63 -2.83 -19.33
CA LEU A 222 7.89 -2.88 -20.07
C LEU A 222 9.13 -2.41 -19.27
N GLY A 223 8.97 -2.03 -17.99
CA GLY A 223 10.11 -1.63 -17.15
C GLY A 223 10.89 -0.40 -17.67
N LEU A 224 10.27 0.44 -18.51
CA LEU A 224 10.92 1.61 -19.07
C LEU A 224 10.87 2.76 -18.07
N SER A 225 11.80 2.77 -17.12
CA SER A 225 12.11 3.97 -16.34
C SER A 225 12.66 5.04 -17.30
N LYS A 226 12.04 6.22 -17.32
CA LYS A 226 12.53 7.38 -18.07
C LYS A 226 14.00 7.63 -17.71
N LYS A 227 14.89 7.41 -18.68
CA LYS A 227 16.22 7.98 -18.67
C LYS A 227 16.04 9.39 -19.22
N ASP A 228 16.19 10.41 -18.39
CA ASP A 228 16.22 11.79 -18.83
C ASP A 228 17.42 11.98 -19.77
N THR A 229 17.18 11.92 -21.08
CA THR A 229 18.16 12.35 -22.08
C THR A 229 17.95 13.83 -22.32
N ALA A 230 18.71 14.64 -21.58
CA ALA A 230 19.04 15.98 -21.99
C ALA A 230 19.73 15.92 -23.38
N THR A 231 19.21 16.73 -24.29
CA THR A 231 19.69 16.94 -25.65
C THR A 231 21.17 17.32 -25.66
N ALA A 232 21.99 16.57 -26.40
CA ALA A 232 23.20 17.08 -27.00
C ALA A 232 23.26 16.53 -28.44
N ALA A 233 23.09 17.44 -29.39
CA ALA A 233 23.24 17.17 -30.80
C ALA A 233 24.72 16.93 -31.14
N SER A 234 25.00 15.90 -31.93
CA SER A 234 26.11 15.94 -32.88
C SER A 234 25.78 15.04 -34.07
N ALA A 235 25.55 15.68 -35.21
CA ALA A 235 25.46 15.07 -36.52
C ALA A 235 26.80 14.43 -36.93
N ILE A 236 26.71 13.33 -37.66
CA ILE A 236 27.54 12.78 -38.76
C ILE A 236 26.92 11.38 -38.96
N GLY A 237 26.27 11.00 -40.07
CA GLY A 237 26.65 11.23 -41.45
C GLY A 237 27.08 9.88 -42.05
N VAL A 238 26.16 9.27 -42.80
CA VAL A 238 26.40 8.30 -43.90
C VAL A 238 26.90 6.89 -43.53
N SER A 239 26.08 5.86 -43.75
CA SER A 239 26.15 5.06 -45.00
C SER A 239 25.21 3.85 -44.92
N LEU A 240 24.21 3.83 -45.81
CA LEU A 240 23.64 2.59 -46.32
C LEU A 240 24.74 1.83 -47.06
N LEU A 241 24.92 0.54 -46.78
CA LEU A 241 25.32 -0.51 -47.73
C LEU A 241 25.52 -1.84 -46.98
N GLY A 242 24.98 -2.92 -47.55
CA GLY A 242 25.52 -4.27 -47.33
C GLY A 242 24.64 -5.26 -46.58
N LEU A 243 23.46 -5.57 -47.14
CA LEU A 243 22.85 -6.89 -46.96
C LEU A 243 23.78 -7.95 -47.55
N THR A 244 24.44 -8.76 -46.73
CA THR A 244 24.97 -10.06 -47.16
C THR A 244 24.65 -11.14 -46.13
N LEU A 245 23.78 -12.04 -46.58
CA LEU A 245 23.48 -13.35 -46.02
C LEU A 245 24.70 -14.28 -46.12
N PHE A 246 25.11 -14.89 -45.01
CA PHE A 246 25.82 -16.19 -44.98
C PHE A 246 25.39 -16.91 -43.70
N LYS A 247 24.45 -17.86 -43.75
CA LYS A 247 24.54 -19.27 -44.18
C LYS A 247 25.30 -20.16 -43.20
N VAL A 248 24.49 -20.82 -42.38
CA VAL A 248 24.62 -22.13 -41.71
C VAL A 248 25.85 -22.95 -42.08
N LYS A 249 26.65 -23.30 -41.06
CA LYS A 249 27.00 -24.68 -40.77
C LYS A 249 27.24 -24.87 -39.28
#